data_AF-A0A2N3IBZ9-F1
#
_entry.id   AF-A0A2N3IBZ9-F1
#
_cell.length_a   1.000
_cell.length_b   1.000
_cell.length_c   1.000
_cell.angle_alpha   90.00
_cell.angle_beta   90.00
_cell.angle_gamma   90.00
#
_symmetry.space_group_name_H-M   'P 1'
#
loop_
_entity.id
_entity.type
_entity.pdbx_description
1 polymer ?
#
loop_
_entity_poly.entity_id
_entity_poly.type
_entity_poly.pdbx_seq_one_letter_code
_entity_poly.pdbx_strand_id
1 'polypeptide(L)' 'MSYKQGDIVWLNYPFSDDSAKSKKRPALVVSNKKSNSLDNDLLIVPITTNIRGDIFAYKL' A
#
# COMPACT_ATOMS: atom_id res chain seq x y z
N MET A 1 -16.52 -0.85 -4.70
CA MET A 1 -15.89 -1.70 -3.66
C MET A 1 -15.30 -0.74 -2.63
N SER A 2 -15.65 -0.84 -1.34
CA SER A 2 -15.06 0.01 -0.31
C SER A 2 -14.00 -0.79 0.43
N TYR A 3 -12.75 -0.34 0.36
CA TYR A 3 -11.64 -0.95 1.09
C TYR A 3 -11.69 -0.52 2.55
N LYS A 4 -11.42 -1.47 3.47
CA LYS A 4 -11.39 -1.22 4.92
C LYS A 4 -9.98 -1.40 5.46
N GLN A 5 -9.74 -0.80 6.62
CA GLN A 5 -8.52 -1.02 7.39
C GLN A 5 -8.27 -2.52 7.59
N GLY A 6 -7.05 -2.97 7.33
CA GLY A 6 -6.65 -4.38 7.41
C GLY A 6 -6.73 -5.15 6.09
N ASP A 7 -7.38 -4.61 5.06
CA ASP A 7 -7.40 -5.25 3.74
C ASP A 7 -6.01 -5.21 3.08
N ILE A 8 -5.65 -6.27 2.37
CA ILE A 8 -4.47 -6.31 1.49
C ILE A 8 -4.93 -6.07 0.05
N VAL A 9 -4.33 -5.07 -0.60
CA VAL A 9 -4.67 -4.63 -1.96
C VAL A 9 -3.46 -4.72 -2.88
N TRP A 10 -3.71 -4.98 -4.17
CA TRP A 10 -2.69 -4.93 -5.22
C TRP A 10 -2.65 -3.54 -5.86
N LEU A 11 -1.48 -2.91 -5.85
CA LEU A 11 -1.26 -1.56 -6.39
C LEU A 11 -0.25 -1.61 -7.53
N ASN A 12 -0.45 -0.77 -8.55
CA ASN A 12 0.58 -0.49 -9.55
C ASN A 12 1.55 0.54 -8.96
N TYR A 13 2.75 0.11 -8.58
CA TYR A 13 3.76 0.99 -8.00
C TYR A 13 4.78 1.39 -9.09
N PRO A 14 4.76 2.64 -9.59
CA PRO A 14 5.74 3.08 -10.57
C PRO A 14 7.13 3.14 -9.93
N PHE A 15 8.14 2.55 -10.56
CA PHE A 15 9.53 2.82 -10.20
C PHE A 15 9.97 4.03 -11.01
N SER A 16 10.30 5.13 -10.33
CA SER A 16 10.73 6.40 -10.96
C SER A 16 9.67 7.05 -11.86
N ASP A 17 10.07 8.08 -12.61
CA ASP A 17 9.22 8.86 -13.52
C ASP A 17 8.70 8.05 -14.72
N ASP A 18 9.18 6.81 -14.89
CA ASP A 18 8.76 5.91 -15.96
C ASP A 18 7.61 5.00 -15.49
N SER A 19 6.38 5.51 -15.65
CA SER A 19 5.14 4.80 -15.33
C SER A 19 4.99 3.46 -16.07
N ALA A 20 5.71 3.27 -17.20
CA ALA A 20 5.71 2.01 -17.95
C ALA A 20 6.44 0.87 -17.22
N LYS A 21 7.28 1.17 -16.23
CA LYS A 21 8.01 0.16 -15.44
C LYS A 21 7.32 -0.23 -14.14
N SER A 22 6.06 0.13 -13.95
CA SER A 22 5.31 -0.22 -12.75
C SER A 22 5.17 -1.73 -12.55
N LYS A 23 5.49 -2.23 -11.35
CA LYS A 23 5.17 -3.61 -10.93
C LYS A 23 4.00 -3.59 -9.96
N LYS A 24 3.17 -4.64 -10.00
CA LYS A 24 2.14 -4.86 -8.99
C LYS A 24 2.80 -5.19 -7.64
N ARG A 25 2.48 -4.41 -6.61
CA ARG A 25 2.97 -4.61 -5.24
C ARG A 25 1.79 -4.71 -4.29
N PRO A 26 1.81 -5.67 -3.34
CA PRO A 26 0.80 -5.73 -2.30
C PRO A 26 1.01 -4.59 -1.29
N ALA A 27 -0.07 -4.11 -0.70
CA ALA A 27 -0.05 -3.13 0.39
C ALA A 27 -1.20 -3.37 1.38
N LEU A 28 -0.97 -3.01 2.64
CA LEU A 28 -1.95 -3.06 3.72
C LEU A 28 -2.66 -1.71 3.85
N VAL A 29 -3.99 -1.69 3.88
CA VAL A 29 -4.77 -0.49 4.17
C VAL A 29 -4.72 -0.18 5.66
N VAL A 30 -4.26 1.00 6.05
CA VAL A 30 -4.15 1.44 7.45
C VAL A 30 -5.11 2.56 7.82
N SER A 31 -5.66 3.29 6.85
CA SER A 31 -6.68 4.31 7.09
C SER A 31 -8.02 3.70 7.50
N ASN A 32 -8.72 4.40 8.39
CA ASN A 32 -10.02 3.99 8.89
C ASN A 32 -11.15 4.25 7.88
N LYS A 33 -12.32 3.65 8.11
CA LYS A 33 -13.50 3.80 7.25
C LYS A 33 -13.94 5.25 7.04
N LYS A 34 -13.80 6.11 8.07
CA LYS A 34 -14.18 7.52 7.96
C LYS A 34 -13.29 8.23 6.94
N SER A 35 -11.98 8.08 7.04
CA SER A 35 -11.01 8.64 6.09
C SER A 35 -11.25 8.10 4.67
N ASN A 36 -11.36 6.78 4.50
CA ASN A 36 -11.57 6.12 3.20
C ASN A 36 -12.92 6.47 2.54
N SER A 37 -13.80 7.21 3.23
CA SER A 37 -15.11 7.62 2.72
C SER A 37 -15.20 9.10 2.38
N LEU A 38 -14.19 9.89 2.76
CA LEU A 38 -14.12 11.32 2.42
C LEU A 38 -13.77 11.52 0.95
N ASP A 39 -12.95 10.63 0.42
CA ASP A 39 -12.45 10.63 -0.95
C ASP A 39 -12.23 9.19 -1.43
N ASN A 40 -11.66 9.04 -2.64
CA ASN A 40 -11.30 7.74 -3.20
C ASN A 40 -9.82 7.37 -2.93
N ASP A 41 -9.20 7.99 -1.93
CA ASP A 41 -7.81 7.76 -1.58
C ASP A 41 -7.71 6.85 -0.34
N LEU A 42 -6.57 6.17 -0.21
CA LEU A 42 -6.29 5.26 0.90
C LEU A 42 -4.90 5.55 1.46
N LEU A 43 -4.78 5.50 2.79
CA LEU A 43 -3.48 5.39 3.43
C LEU A 43 -3.09 3.92 3.51
N ILE A 44 -1.94 3.59 2.95
CA ILE A 44 -1.45 2.22 2.80
C ILE A 44 -0.01 2.10 3.26
N VAL A 45 0.38 0.89 3.64
CA VAL A 45 1.77 0.51 3.91
C VAL A 45 2.19 -0.58 2.92
N PRO A 46 3.28 -0.39 2.15
CA PRO A 46 3.71 -1.36 1.15
C PRO A 46 4.26 -2.65 1.78
N ILE A 47 3.97 -3.79 1.17
CA ILE A 47 4.49 -5.10 1.55
C ILE A 47 5.57 -5.50 0.54
N THR A 48 6.70 -6.00 1.04
CA THR A 48 7.85 -6.41 0.22
C THR A 48 8.47 -7.69 0.75
N THR A 49 8.95 -8.55 -0.15
CA THR A 49 9.75 -9.73 0.21
C THR A 49 11.19 -9.38 0.56
N ASN A 50 11.67 -8.20 0.13
CA ASN A 50 12.99 -7.68 0.43
C ASN A 50 12.89 -6.71 1.61
N ILE A 51 13.18 -7.20 2.82
CA ILE A 51 13.08 -6.48 4.08
C ILE A 51 14.34 -5.65 4.27
N ARG A 52 14.17 -4.35 4.55
CA ARG A 52 15.26 -3.48 5.01
C ARG A 52 15.41 -3.66 6.52
N GLY A 53 16.64 -3.77 7.03
CA GLY A 53 16.91 -3.96 8.47
C GLY A 53 16.74 -2.69 9.31
N ASP A 54 15.78 -1.84 8.97
CA ASP A 54 15.50 -0.59 9.70
C ASP A 54 14.31 -0.74 10.66
N ILE A 55 14.11 0.25 11.54
CA ILE A 55 13.09 0.22 12.59
C ILE A 55 11.65 0.36 12.06
N PHE A 56 11.47 0.71 10.79
CA PHE A 56 10.15 0.86 10.17
C PHE A 56 9.72 -0.42 9.44
N ALA A 57 10.62 -1.39 9.28
CA ALA A 57 10.31 -2.69 8.72
C ALA A 57 9.77 -3.63 9.81
N TYR A 58 8.57 -4.15 9.58
CA TYR A 58 7.97 -5.17 10.44
C TYR A 58 7.85 -6.50 9.69
N LYS A 59 8.41 -7.56 10.27
CA LYS A 59 8.26 -8.93 9.77
C LYS A 59 7.03 -9.55 10.43
N LEU A 60 6.04 -9.91 9.61
CA LEU A 60 4.86 -10.68 10.02
C LEU A 60 5.25 -12.12 10.39
#